data_AF-A0AAD2YH53-F1
#
_entry.id   AF-A0AAD2YH53-F1
#
_cell.length_a   1.000
_cell.length_b   1.000
_cell.length_c   1.000
_cell.angle_alpha   90.00
_cell.angle_beta   90.00
_cell.angle_gamma   90.00
#
_symmetry.space_group_name_H-M   'P 1'
#
loop_
_entity.id
_entity.type
_entity.pdbx_description
1 polymer ?
#
loop_
_entity_poly.entity_id
_entity_poly.type
_entity_poly.pdbx_seq_one_letter_code
_entity_poly.pdbx_strand_id
1 'polypeptide(L)'
;MKLNRILKYAAVSALAFSTGLTTVSCTDDFETLNTDQYEVDPNTLPFSAQFKEPLSYVYAPQQNLFQYCFSLNVDLFSGYFMTPHNFNGSGNVDYALNRSFCGGMYENVYLHIFNNTRRLIASCDEQGLTDYAGMMRVVQAYAIQMLTDVYGPVAYTSCIEDPTNGASFSYDTQQSIYNSIFELLDKALQDFQSPKSTLEERQSFDYWCNGDLDMWIQVANQLKLRAALRIVKADPTLAKQKAEEAAKGAILKQDVLINKSLSNEQTRMFEWGDSGMNANLTTILEGFQDPRLPLYMTKNQADVECEDGKTIVSGTQYLGIRGGCDLPAKPNQWGNFSKIVCSYTTALPVMMAAEGYFLRAEGALRGWSNMGGTAKELYEQGIRVSIKNQLAYKGSLAGVSSISETEIDAYISGTTTQKDFVDPVNGQNSIKAQNDITVKWDESATNEKKLQRIITQKWIANFPLSCEAWAEFRRTGYPKLFPNRVNKSNGDIDTNEQVRRLLYSDNEDNTNTVEYQKGIELLNQENTGSISGDKGGTHVWWDKAGAGNF
;
A
#
# COMPACT_ATOMS: atom_id res chain seq x y z
N MET A 1 -49.98 -54.51 -6.42
CA MET A 1 -49.22 -55.77 -6.58
C MET A 1 -49.04 -56.03 -8.06
N LYS A 2 -47.78 -56.06 -8.55
CA LYS A 2 -47.28 -56.75 -9.77
C LYS A 2 -47.88 -56.31 -11.13
N LEU A 3 -47.06 -55.67 -11.97
CA LEU A 3 -46.33 -56.26 -13.11
C LEU A 3 -47.24 -56.86 -14.19
N ASN A 4 -47.18 -56.24 -15.39
CA ASN A 4 -47.24 -56.84 -16.74
C ASN A 4 -48.22 -56.16 -17.69
N ARG A 5 -47.72 -55.13 -18.38
CA ARG A 5 -47.99 -54.85 -19.81
C ARG A 5 -46.83 -54.03 -20.39
N ILE A 6 -45.62 -54.57 -20.19
CA ILE A 6 -44.43 -54.35 -21.04
C ILE A 6 -44.47 -55.48 -22.08
N LEU A 7 -43.99 -55.18 -23.30
CA LEU A 7 -43.88 -56.04 -24.50
C LEU A 7 -45.03 -55.89 -25.50
N LYS A 8 -44.83 -55.05 -26.53
CA LYS A 8 -44.86 -55.50 -27.95
C LYS A 8 -44.76 -54.41 -29.04
N TYR A 9 -44.55 -53.14 -28.72
CA TYR A 9 -44.27 -52.10 -29.72
C TYR A 9 -43.20 -51.17 -29.15
N ALA A 10 -42.00 -50.96 -29.69
CA ALA A 10 -41.36 -51.31 -30.95
C ALA A 10 -39.84 -51.08 -30.70
N ALA A 11 -38.92 -52.03 -30.66
CA ALA A 11 -38.53 -53.02 -31.68
C ALA A 11 -38.14 -52.45 -33.07
N VAL A 12 -37.96 -51.12 -33.21
CA VAL A 12 -37.49 -50.48 -34.47
C VAL A 12 -36.39 -49.42 -34.22
N SER A 13 -35.57 -49.55 -33.18
CA SER A 13 -34.37 -48.69 -33.03
C SER A 13 -33.15 -49.43 -32.50
N ALA A 14 -33.15 -50.75 -32.57
CA ALA A 14 -32.02 -51.58 -32.18
C ALA A 14 -31.62 -52.48 -33.35
N LEU A 15 -31.18 -51.90 -34.47
CA LEU A 15 -30.35 -52.59 -35.47
C LEU A 15 -29.69 -51.63 -36.47
N ALA A 16 -29.07 -50.56 -35.99
CA ALA A 16 -28.02 -49.84 -36.70
C ALA A 16 -27.25 -49.03 -35.65
N PHE A 17 -25.92 -49.06 -35.70
CA PHE A 17 -24.97 -48.49 -34.71
C PHE A 17 -24.63 -49.35 -33.49
N SER A 18 -24.34 -50.62 -33.74
CA SER A 18 -23.39 -51.40 -32.94
C SER A 18 -22.13 -51.67 -33.76
N THR A 19 -21.35 -50.62 -34.08
CA THR A 19 -19.94 -50.74 -34.48
C THR A 19 -19.24 -49.41 -34.26
N GLY A 20 -18.33 -49.36 -33.28
CA GLY A 20 -17.26 -48.37 -33.19
C GLY A 20 -17.56 -47.08 -32.43
N LEU A 21 -17.79 -47.16 -31.12
CA LEU A 21 -17.48 -46.05 -30.20
C LEU A 21 -16.28 -46.47 -29.37
N THR A 22 -15.08 -46.21 -29.90
CA THR A 22 -13.89 -46.02 -29.09
C THR A 22 -14.19 -44.86 -28.14
N THR A 23 -14.32 -45.15 -26.85
CA THR A 23 -14.28 -44.17 -25.78
C THR A 23 -12.89 -43.54 -25.77
N VAL A 24 -12.72 -42.45 -26.51
CA VAL A 24 -11.60 -41.53 -26.30
C VAL A 24 -11.96 -40.74 -25.04
N SER A 25 -11.23 -41.03 -23.97
CA SER A 25 -11.17 -40.21 -22.77
C SER A 25 -10.74 -38.81 -23.16
N CYS A 26 -11.66 -37.83 -23.18
CA CYS A 26 -11.33 -36.42 -23.37
C CYS A 26 -11.05 -35.72 -22.03
N THR A 27 -10.41 -36.40 -21.09
CA THR A 27 -9.95 -35.81 -19.81
C THR A 27 -8.44 -35.93 -19.61
N ASP A 28 -7.74 -36.61 -20.52
CA ASP A 28 -6.31 -36.92 -20.36
C ASP A 28 -5.43 -35.66 -20.45
N ASP A 29 -5.94 -34.56 -21.02
CA ASP A 29 -5.24 -33.28 -21.16
C ASP A 29 -5.79 -32.15 -20.28
N PHE A 30 -6.71 -32.42 -19.35
CA PHE A 30 -7.29 -31.34 -18.53
C PHE A 30 -6.24 -30.65 -17.65
N GLU A 31 -5.33 -31.42 -17.07
CA GLU A 31 -4.14 -30.90 -16.37
C GLU A 31 -3.26 -30.10 -17.35
N THR A 32 -2.93 -30.63 -18.53
CA THR A 32 -2.09 -29.96 -19.54
C THR A 32 -2.71 -28.71 -20.18
N LEU A 33 -4.05 -28.57 -20.14
CA LEU A 33 -4.81 -27.41 -20.61
C LEU A 33 -5.02 -26.35 -19.52
N ASN A 34 -4.96 -26.73 -18.24
CA ASN A 34 -5.01 -25.83 -17.08
C ASN A 34 -3.64 -25.55 -16.45
N THR A 35 -2.58 -26.19 -16.92
CA THR A 35 -1.21 -25.81 -16.60
C THR A 35 -0.76 -24.84 -17.68
N ASP A 36 -0.47 -23.59 -17.32
CA ASP A 36 0.15 -22.67 -18.27
C ASP A 36 1.52 -23.24 -18.65
N GLN A 37 1.66 -23.66 -19.91
CA GLN A 37 2.87 -24.31 -20.43
C GLN A 37 4.09 -23.37 -20.46
N TYR A 38 3.87 -22.08 -20.20
CA TYR A 38 4.89 -21.04 -20.04
C TYR A 38 5.12 -20.63 -18.58
N GLU A 39 4.30 -21.11 -17.64
CA GLU A 39 4.53 -20.90 -16.21
C GLU A 39 5.72 -21.75 -15.78
N VAL A 40 6.74 -21.08 -15.26
CA VAL A 40 7.96 -21.73 -14.82
C VAL A 40 7.64 -22.54 -13.57
N ASP A 41 7.70 -23.88 -13.65
CA ASP A 41 7.59 -24.73 -12.46
C ASP A 41 8.67 -24.31 -11.45
N PRO A 42 8.32 -23.77 -10.26
CA PRO A 42 9.30 -23.30 -9.30
C PRO A 42 10.26 -24.41 -8.86
N ASN A 43 9.86 -25.69 -8.93
CA ASN A 43 10.73 -26.82 -8.60
C ASN A 43 11.88 -27.02 -9.61
N THR A 44 11.81 -26.37 -10.77
CA THR A 44 12.87 -26.38 -11.80
C THR A 44 13.87 -25.23 -11.64
N LEU A 45 13.55 -24.24 -10.79
CA LEU A 45 14.42 -23.10 -10.50
C LEU A 45 15.39 -23.40 -9.35
N PRO A 46 16.62 -22.87 -9.38
CA PRO A 46 17.50 -22.89 -8.23
C PRO A 46 16.79 -22.33 -7.00
N PHE A 47 16.91 -22.99 -5.84
CA PHE A 47 16.17 -22.64 -4.63
C PHE A 47 16.28 -21.16 -4.27
N SER A 48 17.48 -20.58 -4.33
CA SER A 48 17.70 -19.15 -4.07
C SER A 48 17.01 -18.20 -5.07
N ALA A 49 16.82 -18.63 -6.32
CA ALA A 49 16.16 -17.80 -7.34
C ALA A 49 14.67 -17.59 -7.04
N GLN A 50 14.03 -18.55 -6.37
CA GLN A 50 12.61 -18.51 -6.02
C GLN A 50 12.27 -17.40 -5.01
N PHE A 51 13.26 -16.90 -4.24
CA PHE A 51 13.06 -15.82 -3.26
C PHE A 51 12.89 -14.43 -3.91
N LYS A 52 13.31 -14.26 -5.17
CA LYS A 52 13.32 -12.95 -5.83
C LYS A 52 11.92 -12.40 -6.09
N GLU A 53 10.99 -13.29 -6.43
CA GLU A 53 9.61 -12.92 -6.78
C GLU A 53 8.87 -12.26 -5.61
N PRO A 54 8.71 -12.88 -4.42
CA PRO A 54 8.02 -12.24 -3.31
C PRO A 54 8.68 -10.94 -2.84
N LEU A 55 10.01 -10.82 -2.98
CA LEU A 55 10.75 -9.59 -2.67
C LEU A 55 10.49 -8.46 -3.68
N SER A 56 10.28 -8.80 -4.96
CA SER A 56 10.08 -7.83 -6.03
C SER A 56 8.64 -7.32 -6.07
N TYR A 57 7.67 -8.21 -5.86
CA TYR A 57 6.25 -7.93 -6.08
C TYR A 57 5.57 -7.13 -4.96
N VAL A 58 6.30 -6.63 -3.95
CA VAL A 58 5.76 -5.54 -3.11
C VAL A 58 5.49 -4.27 -3.93
N TYR A 59 6.14 -4.15 -5.09
CA TYR A 59 5.69 -3.33 -6.20
C TYR A 59 5.51 -4.23 -7.41
N ALA A 60 4.27 -4.36 -7.89
CA ALA A 60 3.99 -5.11 -9.12
C ALA A 60 4.90 -4.60 -10.27
N PRO A 61 5.82 -5.41 -10.81
CA PRO A 61 6.75 -4.99 -11.86
C PRO A 61 6.13 -5.04 -13.27
N GLN A 62 4.80 -5.15 -13.34
CA GLN A 62 4.01 -5.17 -14.57
C GLN A 62 3.07 -3.97 -14.54
N GLN A 63 3.05 -3.20 -15.63
CA GLN A 63 2.42 -1.89 -15.73
C GLN A 63 0.94 -1.83 -15.37
N ASN A 64 0.13 -2.79 -15.82
CA ASN A 64 -1.31 -2.81 -15.58
C ASN A 64 -1.58 -3.28 -14.15
N LEU A 65 -0.87 -4.32 -13.69
CA LEU A 65 -0.97 -4.81 -12.33
C LEU A 65 -0.55 -3.72 -11.34
N PHE A 66 0.52 -2.96 -11.63
CA PHE A 66 0.91 -1.77 -10.87
C PHE A 66 -0.20 -0.73 -10.82
N GLN A 67 -0.80 -0.43 -11.98
CA GLN A 67 -1.88 0.55 -12.07
C GLN A 67 -3.09 0.14 -11.21
N TYR A 68 -3.48 -1.14 -11.23
CA TYR A 68 -4.58 -1.67 -10.41
C TYR A 68 -4.21 -1.87 -8.94
N CYS A 69 -2.95 -2.15 -8.61
CA CYS A 69 -2.50 -2.23 -7.21
C CYS A 69 -2.48 -0.86 -6.54
N PHE A 70 -1.98 0.16 -7.26
CA PHE A 70 -1.58 1.43 -6.65
C PHE A 70 -2.26 2.65 -7.28
N SER A 71 -1.94 2.93 -8.56
CA SER A 71 -2.22 4.22 -9.21
C SER A 71 -3.71 4.58 -9.30
N LEU A 72 -4.61 3.61 -9.46
CA LEU A 72 -6.06 3.83 -9.55
C LEU A 72 -6.76 3.73 -8.19
N ASN A 73 -6.01 3.52 -7.11
CA ASN A 73 -6.53 3.22 -5.79
C ASN A 73 -5.80 4.01 -4.70
N VAL A 74 -4.90 3.35 -3.96
CA VAL A 74 -4.25 3.90 -2.76
C VAL A 74 -3.42 5.15 -3.05
N ASP A 75 -2.88 5.30 -4.27
CA ASP A 75 -2.18 6.51 -4.70
C ASP A 75 -3.08 7.74 -4.70
N LEU A 76 -4.36 7.56 -5.08
CA LEU A 76 -5.37 8.62 -5.09
C LEU A 76 -5.76 9.01 -3.65
N PHE A 77 -5.99 8.00 -2.82
CA PHE A 77 -6.58 8.18 -1.48
C PHE A 77 -5.56 8.56 -0.40
N SER A 78 -4.27 8.32 -0.65
CA SER A 78 -3.18 8.75 0.22
C SER A 78 -2.93 10.27 0.19
N GLY A 79 -3.45 10.96 -0.83
CA GLY A 79 -3.17 12.37 -1.05
C GLY A 79 -1.81 12.66 -1.69
N TYR A 80 -1.10 11.66 -2.22
CA TYR A 80 0.17 11.84 -2.94
C TYR A 80 -0.02 12.08 -4.43
N PHE A 81 -0.87 11.29 -5.07
CA PHE A 81 -1.13 11.36 -6.49
C PHE A 81 -2.61 11.62 -6.78
N MET A 82 -2.90 12.06 -7.99
CA MET A 82 -4.25 12.23 -8.52
C MET A 82 -4.20 12.21 -10.04
N THR A 83 -5.18 11.61 -10.69
CA THR A 83 -5.23 11.55 -12.15
C THR A 83 -5.69 12.90 -12.74
N PRO A 84 -5.17 13.32 -13.90
CA PRO A 84 -5.61 14.55 -14.58
C PRO A 84 -6.90 14.37 -15.40
N HIS A 85 -7.63 13.28 -15.18
CA HIS A 85 -8.94 12.99 -15.80
C HIS A 85 -9.68 11.94 -14.96
N ASN A 86 -11.00 11.80 -15.13
CA ASN A 86 -11.79 10.83 -14.39
C ASN A 86 -12.10 9.50 -15.12
N PHE A 87 -11.34 9.19 -16.19
CA PHE A 87 -11.55 7.99 -17.01
C PHE A 87 -12.97 7.91 -17.58
N ASN A 88 -13.50 9.03 -18.07
CA ASN A 88 -14.87 9.14 -18.57
C ASN A 88 -15.92 8.69 -17.54
N GLY A 89 -15.64 8.91 -16.26
CA GLY A 89 -16.50 8.52 -15.14
C GLY A 89 -16.33 7.08 -14.64
N SER A 90 -15.43 6.29 -15.23
CA SER A 90 -15.17 4.89 -14.82
C SER A 90 -14.03 4.72 -13.81
N GLY A 91 -13.36 5.81 -13.42
CA GLY A 91 -12.26 5.80 -12.45
C GLY A 91 -12.70 6.05 -11.02
N ASN A 92 -11.90 5.58 -10.06
CA ASN A 92 -12.18 5.67 -8.62
C ASN A 92 -12.04 7.09 -8.04
N VAL A 93 -11.59 8.05 -8.85
CA VAL A 93 -11.18 9.41 -8.44
C VAL A 93 -12.33 10.26 -7.91
N ASP A 94 -13.56 9.99 -8.38
CA ASP A 94 -14.80 10.67 -7.97
C ASP A 94 -15.60 9.84 -6.94
N TYR A 95 -14.99 8.81 -6.34
CA TYR A 95 -15.60 7.87 -5.37
C TYR A 95 -16.67 6.91 -5.92
N ALA A 96 -16.91 6.88 -7.22
CA ALA A 96 -17.59 5.76 -7.87
C ALA A 96 -16.60 4.59 -8.00
N LEU A 97 -16.38 3.84 -6.92
CA LEU A 97 -15.38 2.76 -6.91
C LEU A 97 -15.76 1.67 -7.91
N ASN A 98 -14.94 1.54 -8.95
CA ASN A 98 -14.98 0.48 -9.94
C ASN A 98 -14.36 -0.78 -9.33
N ARG A 99 -15.20 -1.78 -9.08
CA ARG A 99 -14.82 -3.06 -8.47
C ARG A 99 -13.72 -3.77 -9.25
N SER A 100 -13.77 -3.74 -10.58
CA SER A 100 -12.76 -4.35 -11.44
C SER A 100 -11.39 -3.67 -11.33
N PHE A 101 -11.32 -2.44 -10.80
CA PHE A 101 -10.05 -1.77 -10.52
C PHE A 101 -9.54 -2.07 -9.11
N CYS A 102 -10.37 -2.60 -8.22
CA CYS A 102 -10.03 -2.88 -6.82
C CYS A 102 -9.36 -4.25 -6.63
N GLY A 103 -9.22 -5.08 -7.67
CA GLY A 103 -8.68 -6.45 -7.56
C GLY A 103 -7.16 -6.58 -7.65
N GLY A 104 -6.43 -5.55 -8.09
CA GLY A 104 -5.01 -5.69 -8.42
C GLY A 104 -4.13 -6.13 -7.24
N MET A 105 -4.34 -5.59 -6.04
CA MET A 105 -3.53 -5.95 -4.87
C MET A 105 -3.82 -7.38 -4.38
N TYR A 106 -5.06 -7.85 -4.51
CA TYR A 106 -5.39 -9.26 -4.32
C TYR A 106 -4.58 -10.13 -5.27
N GLU A 107 -4.72 -9.91 -6.57
CA GLU A 107 -4.00 -10.69 -7.59
C GLU A 107 -2.50 -10.73 -7.30
N ASN A 108 -1.90 -9.56 -7.03
CA ASN A 108 -0.48 -9.44 -6.75
C ASN A 108 -0.03 -10.18 -5.49
N VAL A 109 -0.70 -9.96 -4.35
CA VAL A 109 -0.26 -10.52 -3.06
C VAL A 109 -0.47 -12.03 -3.02
N TYR A 110 -1.60 -12.55 -3.51
CA TYR A 110 -1.88 -13.98 -3.46
C TYR A 110 -0.99 -14.76 -4.44
N LEU A 111 -0.90 -14.31 -5.70
CA LEU A 111 -0.17 -15.04 -6.74
C LEU A 111 1.34 -14.98 -6.55
N HIS A 112 1.89 -13.79 -6.26
CA HIS A 112 3.33 -13.58 -6.33
C HIS A 112 4.01 -13.57 -4.96
N ILE A 113 3.27 -13.27 -3.89
CA ILE A 113 3.85 -13.21 -2.54
C ILE A 113 3.46 -14.44 -1.73
N PHE A 114 2.18 -14.63 -1.39
CA PHE A 114 1.75 -15.72 -0.49
C PHE A 114 2.05 -17.11 -1.03
N ASN A 115 1.80 -17.36 -2.32
CA ASN A 115 2.13 -18.63 -2.97
C ASN A 115 3.62 -18.98 -2.85
N ASN A 116 4.49 -17.98 -2.96
CA ASN A 116 5.93 -18.15 -2.84
C ASN A 116 6.36 -18.25 -1.37
N THR A 117 6.00 -17.27 -0.52
CA THR A 117 6.48 -17.23 0.87
C THR A 117 6.02 -18.45 1.66
N ARG A 118 4.80 -18.97 1.48
CA ARG A 118 4.33 -20.17 2.19
C ARG A 118 5.21 -21.39 1.90
N ARG A 119 5.55 -21.62 0.62
CA ARG A 119 6.38 -22.75 0.18
C ARG A 119 7.82 -22.59 0.65
N LEU A 120 8.37 -21.40 0.47
CA LEU A 120 9.76 -21.09 0.83
C LEU A 120 9.99 -21.17 2.34
N ILE A 121 9.07 -20.63 3.13
CA ILE A 121 9.11 -20.72 4.59
C ILE A 121 9.09 -22.18 5.03
N ALA A 122 8.12 -22.97 4.57
CA ALA A 122 8.00 -24.38 4.97
C ALA A 122 9.26 -25.18 4.60
N SER A 123 9.77 -24.97 3.38
CA SER A 123 10.99 -25.62 2.91
C SER A 123 12.24 -25.20 3.69
N CYS A 124 12.35 -23.91 4.07
CA CYS A 124 13.46 -23.43 4.89
C CYS A 124 13.40 -24.00 6.31
N ASP A 125 12.21 -24.09 6.90
CA ASP A 125 12.01 -24.66 8.24
C ASP A 125 12.39 -26.15 8.25
N GLU A 126 11.97 -26.92 7.25
CA GLU A 126 12.31 -28.34 7.11
C GLU A 126 13.82 -28.55 6.97
N GLN A 127 14.50 -27.68 6.21
CA GLN A 127 15.95 -27.74 5.99
C GLN A 127 16.77 -27.08 7.12
N GLY A 128 16.11 -26.38 8.05
CA GLY A 128 16.76 -25.61 9.11
C GLY A 128 17.46 -24.33 8.64
N LEU A 129 17.14 -23.80 7.45
CA LEU A 129 17.67 -22.54 6.88
C LEU A 129 16.97 -21.32 7.50
N THR A 130 17.21 -21.10 8.80
CA THR A 130 16.43 -20.16 9.61
C THR A 130 16.47 -18.73 9.07
N ASP A 131 17.63 -18.21 8.66
CA ASP A 131 17.73 -16.84 8.17
C ASP A 131 16.94 -16.59 6.88
N TYR A 132 16.84 -17.59 5.99
CA TYR A 132 16.00 -17.49 4.78
C TYR A 132 14.51 -17.50 5.14
N ALA A 133 14.10 -18.38 6.07
CA ALA A 133 12.74 -18.39 6.59
C ALA A 133 12.40 -17.03 7.22
N GLY A 134 13.30 -16.48 8.04
CA GLY A 134 13.15 -15.17 8.67
C GLY A 134 12.93 -14.05 7.66
N MET A 135 13.70 -14.00 6.57
CA MET A 135 13.51 -13.01 5.50
C MET A 135 12.10 -13.13 4.88
N MET A 136 11.65 -14.35 4.56
CA MET A 136 10.33 -14.57 3.95
C MET A 136 9.17 -14.31 4.92
N ARG A 137 9.34 -14.52 6.23
CA ARG A 137 8.36 -14.12 7.25
C ARG A 137 8.17 -12.61 7.29
N VAL A 138 9.25 -11.83 7.21
CA VAL A 138 9.17 -10.37 7.16
C VAL A 138 8.44 -9.92 5.88
N VAL A 139 8.74 -10.52 4.72
CA VAL A 139 8.06 -10.20 3.46
C VAL A 139 6.57 -10.57 3.52
N GLN A 140 6.23 -11.75 4.06
CA GLN A 140 4.84 -12.16 4.24
C GLN A 140 4.09 -11.22 5.18
N ALA A 141 4.69 -10.83 6.32
CA ALA A 141 4.12 -9.88 7.28
C ALA A 141 3.88 -8.50 6.65
N TYR A 142 4.83 -8.01 5.84
CA TYR A 142 4.68 -6.75 5.12
C TYR A 142 3.52 -6.81 4.11
N ALA A 143 3.44 -7.90 3.33
CA ALA A 143 2.41 -8.06 2.31
C ALA A 143 1.01 -8.23 2.89
N ILE A 144 0.84 -9.05 3.94
CA ILE A 144 -0.47 -9.18 4.58
C ILE A 144 -0.90 -7.89 5.29
N GLN A 145 0.04 -7.12 5.86
CA GLN A 145 -0.28 -5.79 6.39
C GLN A 145 -0.82 -4.86 5.29
N MET A 146 -0.15 -4.78 4.13
CA MET A 146 -0.63 -3.98 3.00
C MET A 146 -2.03 -4.43 2.57
N LEU A 147 -2.24 -5.72 2.38
CA LEU A 147 -3.49 -6.29 1.92
C LEU A 147 -4.63 -6.01 2.90
N THR A 148 -4.47 -6.38 4.18
CA THR A 148 -5.54 -6.20 5.17
C THR A 148 -5.81 -4.72 5.44
N ASP A 149 -4.79 -3.86 5.44
CA ASP A 149 -5.02 -2.42 5.63
C ASP A 149 -5.89 -1.86 4.51
N VAL A 150 -5.82 -2.39 3.29
CA VAL A 150 -6.62 -1.93 2.15
C VAL A 150 -8.06 -2.45 2.17
N TYR A 151 -8.28 -3.71 2.55
CA TYR A 151 -9.57 -4.39 2.37
C TYR A 151 -10.31 -4.76 3.66
N GLY A 152 -9.61 -4.86 4.80
CA GLY A 152 -10.14 -5.39 6.06
C GLY A 152 -9.88 -6.90 6.19
N PRO A 153 -10.87 -7.70 6.63
CA PRO A 153 -10.82 -9.15 6.59
C PRO A 153 -10.45 -9.67 5.20
N VAL A 154 -9.55 -10.65 5.12
CA VAL A 154 -9.16 -11.29 3.85
C VAL A 154 -8.91 -12.78 4.06
N ALA A 155 -8.98 -13.58 3.01
CA ALA A 155 -8.55 -14.98 3.08
C ALA A 155 -7.04 -15.06 3.29
N TYR A 156 -6.57 -15.54 4.43
CA TYR A 156 -5.14 -15.53 4.75
C TYR A 156 -4.63 -16.86 5.26
N THR A 157 -4.96 -17.26 6.48
CA THR A 157 -4.49 -18.51 7.10
C THR A 157 -4.81 -19.73 6.24
N SER A 158 -6.03 -19.83 5.73
CA SER A 158 -6.45 -20.90 4.80
C SER A 158 -5.60 -20.96 3.53
N CYS A 159 -5.20 -19.82 2.97
CA CYS A 159 -4.32 -19.75 1.80
C CYS A 159 -2.87 -20.14 2.10
N ILE A 160 -2.42 -19.93 3.34
CA ILE A 160 -1.06 -20.28 3.76
C ILE A 160 -0.96 -21.77 4.14
N GLU A 161 -1.94 -22.30 4.87
CA GLU A 161 -1.89 -23.63 5.47
C GLU A 161 -2.40 -24.74 4.54
N ASP A 162 -3.42 -24.48 3.73
CA ASP A 162 -4.05 -25.51 2.89
C ASP A 162 -4.40 -24.97 1.49
N PRO A 163 -3.39 -24.82 0.60
CA PRO A 163 -3.59 -24.27 -0.73
C PRO A 163 -4.36 -25.19 -1.69
N THR A 164 -4.56 -26.47 -1.33
CA THR A 164 -4.98 -27.53 -2.26
C THR A 164 -6.29 -28.23 -1.90
N ASN A 165 -6.91 -27.95 -0.74
CA ASN A 165 -8.00 -28.79 -0.23
C ASN A 165 -9.36 -28.11 -0.06
N GLY A 166 -9.71 -27.18 -0.96
CA GLY A 166 -11.10 -26.76 -1.11
C GLY A 166 -11.22 -25.66 -2.15
N ALA A 167 -12.28 -25.70 -2.97
CA ALA A 167 -12.60 -24.66 -3.95
C ALA A 167 -12.94 -23.27 -3.32
N SER A 168 -12.57 -23.04 -2.06
CA SER A 168 -12.91 -21.87 -1.27
C SER A 168 -11.87 -21.61 -0.17
N PHE A 169 -11.47 -20.35 0.02
CA PHE A 169 -10.52 -19.93 1.05
C PHE A 169 -11.21 -19.06 2.11
N SER A 170 -11.15 -19.46 3.38
CA SER A 170 -11.83 -18.77 4.47
C SER A 170 -11.16 -17.45 4.83
N TYR A 171 -12.01 -16.45 5.13
CA TYR A 171 -11.59 -15.13 5.58
C TYR A 171 -11.22 -15.13 7.06
N ASP A 172 -10.16 -14.39 7.38
CA ASP A 172 -9.74 -14.11 8.74
C ASP A 172 -10.18 -12.72 9.17
N THR A 173 -10.43 -12.55 10.48
CA THR A 173 -10.65 -11.21 11.04
C THR A 173 -9.39 -10.38 10.88
N GLN A 174 -9.52 -9.07 10.67
CA GLN A 174 -8.34 -8.21 10.61
C GLN A 174 -7.60 -8.23 11.96
N GLN A 175 -8.29 -8.41 13.08
CA GLN A 175 -7.64 -8.61 14.39
C GLN A 175 -6.72 -9.85 14.42
N SER A 176 -7.18 -11.01 13.94
CA SER A 176 -6.35 -12.23 13.96
C SER A 176 -5.17 -12.12 12.99
N ILE A 177 -5.37 -11.46 11.85
CA ILE A 177 -4.30 -11.14 10.90
C ILE A 177 -3.21 -10.28 11.58
N TYR A 178 -3.59 -9.25 12.34
CA TYR A 178 -2.63 -8.42 13.08
C TYR A 178 -1.85 -9.22 14.14
N ASN A 179 -2.48 -10.19 14.81
CA ASN A 179 -1.76 -11.10 15.70
C ASN A 179 -0.74 -11.95 14.94
N SER A 180 -1.11 -12.50 13.78
CA SER A 180 -0.20 -13.26 12.93
C SER A 180 0.98 -12.42 12.41
N ILE A 181 0.77 -11.14 12.08
CA ILE A 181 1.85 -10.21 11.74
C ILE A 181 2.88 -10.14 12.87
N PHE A 182 2.44 -9.99 14.13
CA PHE A 182 3.38 -9.96 15.25
C PHE A 182 4.10 -11.30 15.45
N GLU A 183 3.41 -12.42 15.30
CA GLU A 183 4.01 -13.77 15.41
C GLU A 183 5.07 -14.01 14.34
N LEU A 184 4.79 -13.65 13.08
CA LEU A 184 5.75 -13.75 11.97
C LEU A 184 7.02 -12.93 12.24
N LEU A 185 6.85 -11.69 12.71
CA LEU A 185 7.97 -10.79 12.99
C LEU A 185 8.78 -11.24 14.21
N ASP A 186 8.10 -11.72 15.27
CA ASP A 186 8.76 -12.27 16.46
C ASP A 186 9.55 -13.54 16.10
N LYS A 187 9.01 -14.39 15.25
CA LYS A 187 9.69 -15.58 14.76
C LYS A 187 10.86 -15.24 13.85
N ALA A 188 10.71 -14.28 12.94
CA ALA A 188 11.80 -13.81 12.08
C ALA A 188 12.99 -13.26 12.91
N LEU A 189 12.70 -12.45 13.93
CA LEU A 189 13.73 -11.91 14.83
C LEU A 189 14.49 -13.02 15.58
N GLN A 190 13.82 -14.11 15.94
CA GLN A 190 14.45 -15.31 16.52
C GLN A 190 15.30 -16.06 15.49
N ASP A 191 14.76 -16.24 14.28
CA ASP A 191 15.42 -16.99 13.20
C ASP A 191 16.74 -16.33 12.76
N PHE A 192 16.80 -14.98 12.80
CA PHE A 192 18.03 -14.20 12.55
C PHE A 192 19.12 -14.37 13.61
N GLN A 193 18.81 -14.92 14.80
CA GLN A 193 19.83 -15.18 15.83
C GLN A 193 20.67 -16.43 15.55
N SER A 194 20.33 -17.23 14.54
CA SER A 194 21.00 -18.50 14.24
C SER A 194 21.22 -18.71 12.74
N PRO A 195 21.80 -17.75 12.01
CA PRO A 195 21.89 -17.80 10.56
C PRO A 195 22.68 -19.02 10.08
N LYS A 196 22.25 -19.61 8.98
CA LYS A 196 22.89 -20.79 8.36
C LYS A 196 23.63 -20.48 7.08
N SER A 197 23.23 -19.42 6.38
CA SER A 197 23.87 -19.03 5.13
C SER A 197 24.95 -17.97 5.33
N THR A 198 25.79 -17.82 4.31
CA THR A 198 26.76 -16.73 4.16
C THR A 198 26.10 -15.46 3.62
N LEU A 199 26.80 -14.33 3.73
CA LEU A 199 26.34 -13.05 3.15
C LEU A 199 26.19 -13.14 1.63
N GLU A 200 27.14 -13.77 0.95
CA GLU A 200 27.17 -13.90 -0.51
C GLU A 200 25.96 -14.69 -1.03
N GLU A 201 25.58 -15.77 -0.33
CA GLU A 201 24.40 -16.56 -0.70
C GLU A 201 23.11 -15.73 -0.58
N ARG A 202 22.93 -14.95 0.50
CA ARG A 202 21.78 -14.04 0.65
C ARG A 202 21.76 -12.92 -0.40
N GLN A 203 22.93 -12.36 -0.71
CA GLN A 203 23.06 -11.29 -1.71
C GLN A 203 22.59 -11.70 -3.11
N SER A 204 22.59 -13.00 -3.41
CA SER A 204 22.16 -13.52 -4.71
C SER A 204 20.68 -13.31 -5.03
N PHE A 205 19.84 -13.10 -3.99
CA PHE A 205 18.39 -12.95 -4.14
C PHE A 205 17.79 -11.79 -3.34
N ASP A 206 18.48 -11.28 -2.31
CA ASP A 206 17.93 -10.23 -1.45
C ASP A 206 17.88 -8.87 -2.14
N TYR A 207 16.66 -8.40 -2.43
CA TYR A 207 16.40 -7.13 -3.07
C TYR A 207 16.18 -5.99 -2.08
N TRP A 208 16.00 -6.29 -0.79
CA TRP A 208 15.65 -5.29 0.24
C TRP A 208 16.88 -4.87 1.03
N CYS A 209 17.59 -5.82 1.64
CA CYS A 209 18.67 -5.53 2.58
C CYS A 209 20.04 -6.00 2.07
N ASN A 210 20.12 -6.48 0.82
CA ASN A 210 21.37 -6.94 0.20
C ASN A 210 22.14 -7.96 1.07
N GLY A 211 21.40 -8.88 1.69
CA GLY A 211 21.86 -9.95 2.55
C GLY A 211 22.26 -9.54 3.97
N ASP A 212 22.13 -8.27 4.32
CA ASP A 212 22.47 -7.73 5.65
C ASP A 212 21.39 -8.09 6.68
N LEU A 213 21.72 -9.02 7.58
CA LEU A 213 20.80 -9.48 8.63
C LEU A 213 20.58 -8.43 9.72
N ASP A 214 21.53 -7.54 9.99
CA ASP A 214 21.34 -6.44 10.94
C ASP A 214 20.32 -5.44 10.40
N MET A 215 20.32 -5.22 9.08
CA MET A 215 19.30 -4.42 8.40
C MET A 215 17.94 -5.14 8.38
N TRP A 216 17.89 -6.46 8.17
CA TRP A 216 16.64 -7.23 8.31
C TRP A 216 16.05 -7.18 9.72
N ILE A 217 16.87 -7.27 10.77
CA ILE A 217 16.44 -7.09 12.16
C ILE A 217 15.85 -5.69 12.37
N GLN A 218 16.46 -4.67 11.75
CA GLN A 218 15.94 -3.29 11.80
C GLN A 218 14.59 -3.14 11.08
N VAL A 219 14.43 -3.77 9.90
CA VAL A 219 13.17 -3.79 9.16
C VAL A 219 12.08 -4.48 9.98
N ALA A 220 12.37 -5.66 10.54
CA ALA A 220 11.40 -6.41 11.33
C ALA A 220 10.92 -5.63 12.57
N ASN A 221 11.83 -5.00 13.31
CA ASN A 221 11.47 -4.17 14.47
C ASN A 221 10.69 -2.91 14.06
N GLN A 222 11.09 -2.23 12.98
CA GLN A 222 10.34 -1.06 12.52
C GLN A 222 8.92 -1.44 12.05
N LEU A 223 8.78 -2.56 11.33
CA LEU A 223 7.48 -3.06 10.86
C LEU A 223 6.60 -3.49 12.04
N LYS A 224 7.19 -4.11 13.06
CA LYS A 224 6.50 -4.46 14.31
C LYS A 224 6.01 -3.20 15.03
N LEU A 225 6.83 -2.15 15.10
CA LEU A 225 6.44 -0.88 15.70
C LEU A 225 5.33 -0.17 14.90
N ARG A 226 5.40 -0.21 13.56
CA ARG A 226 4.34 0.28 12.66
C ARG A 226 3.02 -0.44 12.93
N ALA A 227 3.02 -1.78 12.93
CA ALA A 227 1.84 -2.58 13.21
C ALA A 227 1.27 -2.32 14.61
N ALA A 228 2.13 -2.17 15.62
CA ALA A 228 1.71 -1.85 16.98
C ALA A 228 0.99 -0.49 17.07
N LEU A 229 1.51 0.54 16.40
CA LEU A 229 0.86 1.86 16.36
C LEU A 229 -0.39 1.88 15.49
N ARG A 230 -0.48 1.03 14.45
CA ARG A 230 -1.70 0.89 13.65
C ARG A 230 -2.90 0.54 14.52
N ILE A 231 -2.72 -0.40 15.45
CA ILE A 231 -3.82 -0.97 16.25
C ILE A 231 -4.13 -0.18 17.52
N VAL A 232 -3.47 0.95 17.76
CA VAL A 232 -3.54 1.67 19.05
C VAL A 232 -4.95 2.07 19.49
N LYS A 233 -5.89 2.23 18.55
CA LYS A 233 -7.31 2.51 18.85
C LYS A 233 -8.14 1.26 19.07
N ALA A 234 -7.78 0.15 18.42
CA ALA A 234 -8.54 -1.10 18.46
C ALA A 234 -8.12 -2.02 19.61
N ASP A 235 -6.80 -2.09 19.88
CA ASP A 235 -6.23 -2.79 21.03
C ASP A 235 -5.05 -1.99 21.62
N PRO A 236 -5.33 -0.99 22.47
CA PRO A 236 -4.30 -0.14 23.08
C PRO A 236 -3.29 -0.91 23.94
N THR A 237 -3.71 -2.04 24.53
CA THR A 237 -2.87 -2.85 25.43
C THR A 237 -1.82 -3.59 24.61
N LEU A 238 -2.25 -4.32 23.59
CA LEU A 238 -1.35 -5.03 22.68
C LEU A 238 -0.46 -4.05 21.90
N ALA A 239 -1.02 -2.92 21.47
CA ALA A 239 -0.27 -1.84 20.83
C ALA A 239 0.93 -1.39 21.67
N LYS A 240 0.69 -1.04 22.94
CA LYS A 240 1.77 -0.60 23.84
C LYS A 240 2.82 -1.70 24.02
N GLN A 241 2.38 -2.93 24.31
CA GLN A 241 3.28 -4.06 24.51
C GLN A 241 4.20 -4.27 23.31
N LYS A 242 3.61 -4.41 22.11
CA LYS A 242 4.38 -4.72 20.89
C LYS A 242 5.26 -3.55 20.45
N ALA A 243 4.83 -2.31 20.71
CA ALA A 243 5.65 -1.13 20.46
C ALA A 243 6.88 -1.06 21.38
N GLU A 244 6.71 -1.28 22.70
CA GLU A 244 7.84 -1.28 23.65
C GLU A 244 8.81 -2.44 23.41
N GLU A 245 8.31 -3.60 22.98
CA GLU A 245 9.12 -4.74 22.53
C GLU A 245 9.94 -4.39 21.29
N ALA A 246 9.29 -3.83 20.25
CA ALA A 246 9.94 -3.46 19.00
C ALA A 246 10.99 -2.35 19.18
N ALA A 247 10.66 -1.31 19.96
CA ALA A 247 11.54 -0.16 20.18
C ALA A 247 12.78 -0.50 21.04
N LYS A 248 12.76 -1.62 21.77
CA LYS A 248 13.96 -2.16 22.43
C LYS A 248 14.99 -2.69 21.42
N GLY A 249 14.53 -3.16 20.27
CA GLY A 249 15.37 -3.60 19.16
C GLY A 249 16.00 -2.44 18.37
N ALA A 250 16.88 -2.78 17.43
CA ALA A 250 17.42 -1.79 16.50
C ALA A 250 16.32 -1.37 15.52
N ILE A 251 16.20 -0.06 15.26
CA ILE A 251 15.30 0.52 14.25
C ILE A 251 16.12 1.02 13.07
N LEU A 252 15.52 0.97 11.88
CA LEU A 252 16.15 1.28 10.60
C LEU A 252 16.84 2.65 10.60
N LYS A 253 18.07 2.68 10.09
CA LYS A 253 18.88 3.92 9.95
C LYS A 253 19.04 4.38 8.50
N GLN A 254 18.81 3.50 7.54
CA GLN A 254 18.93 3.75 6.10
C GLN A 254 17.68 3.24 5.38
N ASP A 255 17.21 3.97 4.38
CA ASP A 255 16.04 3.57 3.59
C ASP A 255 16.30 2.22 2.88
N VAL A 256 15.27 1.37 2.87
CA VAL A 256 15.25 0.10 2.14
C VAL A 256 14.71 0.40 0.74
N LEU A 257 15.58 0.31 -0.27
CA LEU A 257 15.24 0.59 -1.67
C LEU A 257 15.56 -0.63 -2.53
N ILE A 258 14.62 -1.07 -3.37
CA ILE A 258 14.89 -2.08 -4.39
C ILE A 258 15.62 -1.41 -5.55
N ASN A 259 16.92 -1.65 -5.63
CA ASN A 259 17.80 -1.17 -6.71
C ASN A 259 18.41 -2.36 -7.48
N LYS A 260 17.55 -3.14 -8.16
CA LYS A 260 17.90 -4.40 -8.81
C LYS A 260 17.39 -4.47 -10.26
N SER A 261 17.39 -3.34 -10.96
CA SER A 261 16.94 -3.19 -12.36
C SER A 261 15.45 -3.53 -12.61
N LEU A 262 14.62 -3.50 -11.57
CA LEU A 262 13.16 -3.53 -11.74
C LEU A 262 12.70 -2.22 -12.37
N SER A 263 11.76 -2.31 -13.30
CA SER A 263 11.15 -1.15 -13.93
C SER A 263 10.24 -0.42 -12.94
N ASN A 264 10.47 0.87 -12.74
CA ASN A 264 9.60 1.71 -11.92
C ASN A 264 8.38 2.17 -12.71
N GLU A 265 7.31 1.39 -12.63
CA GLU A 265 6.08 1.58 -13.41
C GLU A 265 5.30 2.85 -13.05
N GLN A 266 5.62 3.55 -11.94
CA GLN A 266 5.10 4.89 -11.68
C GLN A 266 5.42 5.84 -12.84
N THR A 267 6.63 5.74 -13.40
CA THR A 267 7.04 6.55 -14.56
C THR A 267 6.08 6.38 -15.72
N ARG A 268 5.69 5.13 -16.00
CA ARG A 268 4.73 4.81 -17.05
C ARG A 268 3.35 5.41 -16.80
N MET A 269 2.88 5.42 -15.56
CA MET A 269 1.58 6.03 -15.23
C MET A 269 1.55 7.51 -15.60
N PHE A 270 2.66 8.23 -15.38
CA PHE A 270 2.81 9.65 -15.78
C PHE A 270 3.03 9.85 -17.29
N GLU A 271 3.57 8.87 -18.01
CA GLU A 271 3.69 8.90 -19.48
C GLU A 271 2.35 8.65 -20.17
N TRP A 272 1.53 7.75 -19.62
CA TRP A 272 0.16 7.52 -20.09
C TRP A 272 -0.77 8.71 -19.83
N GLY A 273 -0.36 9.65 -18.97
CA GLY A 273 -1.20 10.74 -18.51
C GLY A 273 -2.28 10.29 -17.53
N ASP A 274 -2.11 9.11 -16.92
CA ASP A 274 -3.05 8.50 -15.99
C ASP A 274 -2.64 8.76 -14.52
N SER A 275 -1.58 9.55 -14.28
CA SER A 275 -1.12 9.97 -12.95
C SER A 275 -0.59 11.39 -12.97
N GLY A 276 -0.72 12.06 -11.84
CA GLY A 276 -0.43 13.47 -11.60
C GLY A 276 -0.12 13.70 -10.11
N MET A 277 0.50 14.83 -9.77
CA MET A 277 0.75 15.17 -8.36
C MET A 277 -0.54 15.64 -7.69
N ASN A 278 -0.78 15.24 -6.44
CA ASN A 278 -1.96 15.68 -5.70
C ASN A 278 -1.78 17.10 -5.12
N ALA A 279 -2.88 17.86 -5.06
CA ALA A 279 -2.93 19.18 -4.48
C ALA A 279 -2.57 19.21 -2.99
N ASN A 280 -2.88 18.15 -2.23
CA ASN A 280 -2.51 18.04 -0.82
C ASN A 280 -0.99 18.12 -0.64
N LEU A 281 -0.25 17.25 -1.33
CA LEU A 281 1.22 17.22 -1.27
C LEU A 281 1.82 18.54 -1.72
N THR A 282 1.34 19.08 -2.83
CA THR A 282 1.85 20.35 -3.38
C THR A 282 1.67 21.50 -2.39
N THR A 283 0.45 21.71 -1.88
CA THR A 283 0.14 22.84 -1.00
C THR A 283 0.74 22.73 0.41
N ILE A 284 0.91 21.51 0.93
CA ILE A 284 1.59 21.27 2.21
C ILE A 284 3.08 21.59 2.08
N LEU A 285 3.75 21.05 1.05
CA LEU A 285 5.19 21.27 0.85
C LEU A 285 5.50 22.73 0.53
N GLU A 286 4.72 23.37 -0.35
CA GLU A 286 4.87 24.78 -0.64
C GLU A 286 4.60 25.67 0.58
N GLY A 287 3.57 25.35 1.37
CA GLY A 287 3.22 26.10 2.56
C GLY A 287 4.30 26.03 3.63
N PHE A 288 4.86 24.85 3.84
CA PHE A 288 5.98 24.65 4.78
C PHE A 288 7.33 25.10 4.24
N GLN A 289 7.42 25.53 2.97
CA GLN A 289 8.69 25.85 2.30
C GLN A 289 9.65 24.65 2.37
N ASP A 290 9.12 23.47 2.09
CA ASP A 290 9.81 22.20 2.31
C ASP A 290 10.96 22.00 1.30
N PRO A 291 12.21 21.77 1.76
CA PRO A 291 13.34 21.59 0.86
C PRO A 291 13.26 20.27 0.06
N ARG A 292 12.34 19.36 0.40
CA ARG A 292 12.06 18.14 -0.38
C ARG A 292 11.13 18.38 -1.57
N LEU A 293 10.46 19.54 -1.66
CA LEU A 293 9.55 19.84 -2.78
C LEU A 293 10.17 19.59 -4.17
N PRO A 294 11.35 20.15 -4.51
CA PRO A 294 12.00 19.88 -5.81
C PRO A 294 12.49 18.44 -5.96
N LEU A 295 12.68 17.70 -4.86
CA LEU A 295 13.07 16.28 -4.90
C LEU A 295 11.86 15.39 -5.24
N TYR A 296 10.63 15.82 -4.93
CA TYR A 296 9.44 15.00 -5.07
C TYR A 296 8.75 15.20 -6.41
N MET A 297 8.66 16.44 -6.88
CA MET A 297 7.92 16.79 -8.08
C MET A 297 8.63 17.85 -8.92
N THR A 298 8.38 17.78 -10.22
CA THR A 298 8.75 18.81 -11.17
C THR A 298 7.80 20.00 -11.08
N LYS A 299 8.17 21.13 -11.68
CA LYS A 299 7.21 22.17 -12.05
C LYS A 299 6.35 21.72 -13.23
N ASN A 300 5.30 22.47 -13.57
CA ASN A 300 4.42 22.19 -14.71
C ASN A 300 5.21 21.88 -16.00
N GLN A 301 4.77 20.87 -16.74
CA GLN A 301 5.53 20.27 -17.85
C GLN A 301 5.26 20.95 -19.20
N ALA A 302 4.18 21.70 -19.30
CA ALA A 302 3.84 22.51 -20.46
C ALA A 302 3.08 23.77 -19.99
N ASP A 303 2.80 24.67 -20.93
CA ASP A 303 1.98 25.84 -20.67
C ASP A 303 0.58 25.41 -20.20
N VAL A 304 0.05 26.11 -19.21
CA VAL A 304 -1.30 25.92 -18.69
C VAL A 304 -2.10 27.18 -18.95
N GLU A 305 -3.20 27.04 -19.69
CA GLU A 305 -4.18 28.12 -19.88
C GLU A 305 -5.09 28.20 -18.65
N CYS A 306 -5.10 29.36 -18.00
CA CYS A 306 -5.90 29.61 -16.81
C CYS A 306 -7.31 30.08 -17.16
N GLU A 307 -8.24 29.90 -16.22
CA GLU A 307 -9.62 30.40 -16.33
C GLU A 307 -9.69 31.92 -16.55
N ASP A 308 -8.73 32.68 -16.00
CA ASP A 308 -8.65 34.13 -16.13
C ASP A 308 -7.99 34.61 -17.45
N GLY A 309 -7.71 33.69 -18.38
CA GLY A 309 -7.09 33.97 -19.67
C GLY A 309 -5.58 34.19 -19.63
N LYS A 310 -4.93 34.03 -18.47
CA LYS A 310 -3.46 34.03 -18.37
C LYS A 310 -2.88 32.67 -18.73
N THR A 311 -1.58 32.65 -18.98
CA THR A 311 -0.81 31.42 -19.20
C THR A 311 0.22 31.26 -18.09
N ILE A 312 0.21 30.11 -17.42
CA ILE A 312 1.34 29.68 -16.59
C ILE A 312 2.34 29.01 -17.53
N VAL A 313 3.48 29.66 -17.71
CA VAL A 313 4.55 29.18 -18.61
C VAL A 313 5.13 27.86 -18.09
N SER A 314 5.49 26.95 -18.99
CA SER A 314 6.16 25.69 -18.68
C SER A 314 7.35 25.88 -17.74
N GLY A 315 7.49 25.00 -16.73
CA GLY A 315 8.61 24.98 -15.80
C GLY A 315 8.63 26.11 -14.77
N THR A 316 7.50 26.80 -14.52
CA THR A 316 7.47 27.96 -13.61
C THR A 316 6.83 27.69 -12.25
N GLN A 317 5.81 26.83 -12.17
CA GLN A 317 5.04 26.59 -10.94
C GLN A 317 4.90 25.11 -10.60
N TYR A 318 4.76 24.81 -9.31
CA TYR A 318 4.32 23.49 -8.84
C TYR A 318 2.80 23.45 -8.84
N LEU A 319 2.21 22.52 -9.57
CA LEU A 319 0.76 22.42 -9.75
C LEU A 319 0.29 21.02 -9.40
N GLY A 320 -0.55 20.90 -8.37
CA GLY A 320 -1.19 19.66 -7.98
C GLY A 320 -2.67 19.61 -8.37
N ILE A 321 -3.25 18.41 -8.35
CA ILE A 321 -4.63 18.15 -8.73
C ILE A 321 -5.41 17.71 -7.48
N ARG A 322 -6.57 18.32 -7.24
CA ARG A 322 -7.49 17.92 -6.17
C ARG A 322 -8.37 16.77 -6.64
N GLY A 323 -8.61 15.80 -5.75
CA GLY A 323 -9.50 14.67 -6.03
C GLY A 323 -10.96 15.07 -6.25
N GLY A 324 -11.70 14.23 -6.97
CA GLY A 324 -13.14 14.37 -7.18
C GLY A 324 -13.54 15.65 -7.87
N CYS A 325 -12.78 16.12 -8.86
CA CYS A 325 -13.07 17.39 -9.52
C CYS A 325 -13.87 17.23 -10.83
N ASP A 326 -14.32 16.02 -11.17
CA ASP A 326 -15.03 15.72 -12.43
C ASP A 326 -14.26 16.20 -13.67
N LEU A 327 -12.96 15.91 -13.69
CA LEU A 327 -12.04 16.38 -14.72
C LEU A 327 -12.36 15.74 -16.08
N PRO A 328 -12.24 16.50 -17.19
CA PRO A 328 -12.53 16.00 -18.54
C PRO A 328 -11.54 14.93 -19.00
N ALA A 329 -11.88 14.25 -20.09
CA ALA A 329 -10.97 13.32 -20.77
C ALA A 329 -9.66 14.00 -21.21
N LYS A 330 -8.61 13.20 -21.44
CA LYS A 330 -7.36 13.66 -22.03
C LYS A 330 -7.47 13.82 -23.57
N PRO A 331 -6.78 14.79 -24.19
CA PRO A 331 -5.92 15.79 -23.57
C PRO A 331 -6.71 16.93 -22.89
N ASN A 332 -6.15 17.48 -21.81
CA ASN A 332 -6.70 18.62 -21.07
C ASN A 332 -5.57 19.39 -20.35
N GLN A 333 -5.89 20.55 -19.77
CA GLN A 333 -4.91 21.44 -19.13
C GLN A 333 -4.26 20.83 -17.87
N TRP A 334 -4.98 20.00 -17.10
CA TRP A 334 -4.42 19.33 -15.90
C TRP A 334 -3.34 18.31 -16.26
N GLY A 335 -3.35 17.76 -17.48
CA GLY A 335 -2.27 16.90 -17.98
C GLY A 335 -0.90 17.60 -18.09
N ASN A 336 -0.89 18.93 -18.09
CA ASN A 336 0.33 19.75 -18.17
C ASN A 336 0.93 20.10 -16.79
N PHE A 337 0.28 19.67 -15.70
CA PHE A 337 0.69 19.99 -14.32
C PHE A 337 1.99 19.27 -13.90
N SER A 338 2.39 19.43 -12.64
CA SER A 338 3.60 18.80 -12.10
C SER A 338 3.58 17.28 -12.22
N LYS A 339 4.75 16.70 -12.46
CA LYS A 339 4.98 15.25 -12.45
C LYS A 339 5.88 14.85 -11.29
N ILE A 340 5.89 13.58 -10.95
CA ILE A 340 6.88 13.04 -10.00
C ILE A 340 8.30 13.18 -10.57
N VAL A 341 9.28 13.46 -9.70
CA VAL A 341 10.69 13.22 -10.03
C VAL A 341 10.97 11.73 -9.92
N CYS A 342 10.93 11.05 -11.06
CA CYS A 342 11.13 9.60 -11.22
C CYS A 342 11.57 9.28 -12.65
N SER A 343 12.15 8.09 -12.82
CA SER A 343 12.48 7.45 -14.09
C SER A 343 12.28 5.94 -13.95
N TYR A 344 12.28 5.20 -15.07
CA TYR A 344 12.18 3.74 -15.06
C TYR A 344 13.26 3.03 -14.22
N THR A 345 14.40 3.67 -13.97
CA THR A 345 15.51 3.12 -13.18
C THR A 345 15.55 3.64 -11.75
N THR A 346 14.62 4.51 -11.37
CA THR A 346 14.54 5.03 -10.00
C THR A 346 14.20 3.88 -9.05
N ALA A 347 15.06 3.61 -8.07
CA ALA A 347 14.88 2.52 -7.11
C ALA A 347 13.51 2.60 -6.42
N LEU A 348 12.90 1.46 -6.09
CA LEU A 348 11.56 1.40 -5.50
C LEU A 348 11.67 1.38 -3.97
N PRO A 349 11.13 2.36 -3.23
CA PRO A 349 11.28 2.41 -1.78
C PRO A 349 10.35 1.42 -1.09
N VAL A 350 10.86 0.53 -0.26
CA VAL A 350 10.06 -0.41 0.54
C VAL A 350 9.76 0.17 1.93
N MET A 351 10.77 0.75 2.57
CA MET A 351 10.64 1.29 3.92
C MET A 351 11.59 2.45 4.14
N MET A 352 11.10 3.56 4.70
CA MET A 352 11.91 4.74 4.98
C MET A 352 12.44 4.71 6.41
N ALA A 353 13.71 5.02 6.63
CA ALA A 353 14.30 5.08 7.97
C ALA A 353 13.72 6.23 8.81
N ALA A 354 13.36 7.34 8.16
CA ALA A 354 12.72 8.49 8.82
C ALA A 354 11.42 8.08 9.54
N GLU A 355 10.67 7.12 8.99
CA GLU A 355 9.45 6.61 9.59
C GLU A 355 9.69 6.08 11.02
N GLY A 356 10.77 5.32 11.23
CA GLY A 356 11.12 4.76 12.53
C GLY A 356 11.29 5.83 13.61
N TYR A 357 11.70 7.04 13.26
CA TYR A 357 11.75 8.17 14.19
C TYR A 357 10.35 8.70 14.51
N PHE A 358 9.46 8.85 13.52
CA PHE A 358 8.11 9.33 13.75
C PHE A 358 7.24 8.33 14.52
N LEU A 359 7.41 7.03 14.27
CA LEU A 359 6.78 5.97 15.06
C LEU A 359 7.21 6.06 16.53
N ARG A 360 8.51 6.18 16.79
CA ARG A 360 9.02 6.37 18.15
C ARG A 360 8.59 7.70 18.77
N ALA A 361 8.46 8.77 17.97
CA ALA A 361 7.95 10.05 18.44
C ALA A 361 6.49 9.95 18.92
N GLU A 362 5.63 9.22 18.20
CA GLU A 362 4.27 8.92 18.64
C GLU A 362 4.27 8.06 19.91
N GLY A 363 5.09 7.01 19.97
CA GLY A 363 5.25 6.19 21.19
C GLY A 363 5.71 7.01 22.40
N ALA A 364 6.69 7.91 22.21
CA ALA A 364 7.19 8.79 23.26
C ALA A 364 6.12 9.80 23.71
N LEU A 365 5.33 10.33 22.77
CA LEU A 365 4.19 11.20 23.07
C LEU A 365 3.11 10.49 23.91
N ARG A 366 2.98 9.17 23.75
CA ARG A 366 2.10 8.30 24.56
C ARG A 366 2.72 7.88 25.90
N GLY A 367 3.96 8.28 26.19
CA GLY A 367 4.68 7.89 27.41
C GLY A 367 5.13 6.43 27.43
N TRP A 368 5.30 5.80 26.26
CA TRP A 368 5.80 4.43 26.16
C TRP A 368 7.31 4.35 26.31
N SER A 369 7.77 3.23 26.85
CA SER A 369 9.17 2.98 27.17
C SER A 369 10.01 2.65 25.93
N ASN A 370 11.33 2.73 26.03
CA ASN A 370 12.31 2.32 25.01
C ASN A 370 12.27 3.09 23.68
N MET A 371 11.54 4.21 23.58
CA MET A 371 11.45 4.99 22.33
C MET A 371 12.74 5.71 21.95
N GLY A 372 13.74 5.74 22.83
CA GLY A 372 15.09 6.20 22.50
C GLY A 372 15.23 7.72 22.32
N GLY A 373 14.29 8.51 22.86
CA GLY A 373 14.30 9.97 22.86
C GLY A 373 12.95 10.54 23.28
N THR A 374 12.91 11.86 23.48
CA THR A 374 11.63 12.59 23.64
C THR A 374 10.88 12.68 22.30
N ALA A 375 9.57 12.93 22.36
CA ALA A 375 8.76 13.13 21.15
C ALA A 375 9.32 14.22 20.23
N LYS A 376 9.80 15.33 20.81
CA LYS A 376 10.44 16.44 20.07
C LYS A 376 11.73 16.00 19.38
N GLU A 377 12.67 15.41 20.11
CA GLU A 377 13.97 15.00 19.56
C GLU A 377 13.80 14.00 18.42
N LEU A 378 12.91 13.02 18.60
CA LEU A 378 12.61 12.02 17.58
C LEU A 378 11.90 12.65 16.37
N TYR A 379 10.95 13.56 16.59
CA TYR A 379 10.28 14.30 15.53
C TYR A 379 11.26 15.10 14.66
N GLU A 380 12.10 15.92 15.29
CA GLU A 380 13.07 16.77 14.58
C GLU A 380 14.13 15.90 13.88
N GLN A 381 14.58 14.81 14.51
CA GLN A 381 15.53 13.89 13.89
C GLN A 381 14.92 13.13 12.69
N GLY A 382 13.64 12.75 12.77
CA GLY A 382 12.92 12.13 11.65
C GLY A 382 12.88 13.05 10.42
N ILE A 383 12.67 14.36 10.63
CA ILE A 383 12.73 15.37 9.56
C ILE A 383 14.14 15.43 8.95
N ARG A 384 15.19 15.52 9.79
CA ARG A 384 16.58 15.58 9.32
C ARG A 384 16.95 14.36 8.47
N VAL A 385 16.62 13.17 8.96
CA VAL A 385 16.88 11.91 8.25
C VAL A 385 16.10 11.87 6.94
N SER A 386 14.84 12.27 6.93
CA SER A 386 14.03 12.32 5.71
C SER A 386 14.66 13.23 4.65
N ILE A 387 15.03 14.47 5.00
CA ILE A 387 15.61 15.41 4.03
C ILE A 387 16.93 14.88 3.46
N LYS A 388 17.81 14.36 4.33
CA LYS A 388 19.11 13.81 3.92
C LYS A 388 18.96 12.59 3.02
N ASN A 389 18.10 11.64 3.40
CA ASN A 389 17.89 10.43 2.62
C ASN A 389 17.24 10.73 1.27
N GLN A 390 16.25 11.63 1.23
CA GLN A 390 15.61 12.04 -0.02
C GLN A 390 16.58 12.77 -0.95
N LEU A 391 17.49 13.59 -0.41
CA LEU A 391 18.55 14.19 -1.20
C LEU A 391 19.50 13.13 -1.78
N ALA A 392 19.91 12.15 -0.98
CA ALA A 392 20.76 11.05 -1.46
C ALA A 392 20.05 10.18 -2.51
N TYR A 393 18.74 9.98 -2.37
CA TYR A 393 17.93 9.16 -3.26
C TYR A 393 17.56 9.87 -4.57
N LYS A 394 17.11 11.13 -4.50
CA LYS A 394 16.52 11.87 -5.64
C LYS A 394 17.28 13.11 -6.07
N GLY A 395 18.30 13.56 -5.33
CA GLY A 395 19.03 14.80 -5.61
C GLY A 395 19.56 14.89 -7.03
N SER A 396 20.23 13.84 -7.51
CA SER A 396 20.74 13.76 -8.88
C SER A 396 19.62 13.81 -9.94
N LEU A 397 18.48 13.16 -9.69
CA LEU A 397 17.32 13.17 -10.60
C LEU A 397 16.64 14.55 -10.65
N ALA A 398 16.60 15.24 -9.51
CA ALA A 398 15.98 16.54 -9.35
C ALA A 398 16.89 17.71 -9.75
N GLY A 399 18.19 17.47 -9.99
CA GLY A 399 19.18 18.54 -10.15
C GLY A 399 19.49 19.31 -8.88
N VAL A 400 19.23 18.72 -7.70
CA VAL A 400 19.50 19.30 -6.38
C VAL A 400 20.76 18.64 -5.82
N SER A 401 21.85 19.40 -5.75
CA SER A 401 23.17 18.88 -5.35
C SER A 401 23.44 18.96 -3.84
N SER A 402 22.76 19.86 -3.12
CA SER A 402 22.94 20.05 -1.69
C SER A 402 21.70 20.63 -1.03
N ILE A 403 21.46 20.23 0.22
CA ILE A 403 20.59 20.91 1.18
C ILE A 403 21.41 21.04 2.47
N SER A 404 21.73 22.25 2.87
CA SER A 404 22.59 22.54 4.03
C SER A 404 21.88 22.27 5.36
N GLU A 405 22.66 22.05 6.44
CA GLU A 405 22.08 21.94 7.79
C GLU A 405 21.31 23.21 8.18
N THR A 406 21.74 24.38 7.73
CA THR A 406 21.03 25.65 7.97
C THR A 406 19.65 25.68 7.31
N GLU A 407 19.51 25.16 6.09
CA GLU A 407 18.21 25.02 5.43
C GLU A 407 17.31 24.02 6.15
N ILE A 408 17.88 22.91 6.62
CA ILE A 408 17.16 21.92 7.43
C ILE A 408 16.69 22.52 8.76
N ASP A 409 17.55 23.26 9.45
CA ASP A 409 17.22 23.96 10.70
C ASP A 409 16.13 25.03 10.51
N ALA A 410 16.21 25.77 9.40
CA ALA A 410 15.20 26.75 9.02
C ALA A 410 13.84 26.08 8.77
N TYR A 411 13.83 24.95 8.07
CA TYR A 411 12.61 24.17 7.86
C TYR A 411 12.02 23.65 9.17
N ILE A 412 12.83 23.01 10.03
CA ILE A 412 12.40 22.51 11.34
C ILE A 412 11.84 23.64 12.22
N SER A 413 12.41 24.83 12.11
CA SER A 413 11.95 26.03 12.84
C SER A 413 10.79 26.77 12.16
N GLY A 414 10.30 26.26 11.01
CA GLY A 414 9.31 26.90 10.16
C GLY A 414 7.96 27.10 10.84
N THR A 415 7.39 28.31 10.67
CA THR A 415 6.12 28.73 11.29
C THR A 415 5.00 28.98 10.28
N THR A 416 5.22 28.69 9.00
CA THR A 416 4.18 28.76 7.98
C THR A 416 3.32 27.50 7.99
N THR A 417 2.10 27.62 7.48
CA THR A 417 1.10 26.54 7.41
C THR A 417 0.89 26.11 5.96
N GLN A 418 0.05 25.08 5.74
CA GLN A 418 -0.39 24.69 4.39
C GLN A 418 -0.98 25.89 3.63
N LYS A 419 -0.70 26.00 2.31
CA LYS A 419 -1.34 27.00 1.44
C LYS A 419 -2.78 26.60 1.08
N ASP A 420 -3.61 27.60 0.80
CA ASP A 420 -4.86 27.36 0.08
C ASP A 420 -4.56 26.72 -1.29
N PHE A 421 -5.40 25.77 -1.71
CA PHE A 421 -5.34 25.24 -3.06
C PHE A 421 -6.14 26.14 -4.01
N VAL A 422 -5.46 26.63 -5.05
CA VAL A 422 -6.09 27.35 -6.16
C VAL A 422 -5.87 26.52 -7.42
N ASP A 423 -6.95 26.08 -8.05
CA ASP A 423 -6.89 25.45 -9.36
C ASP A 423 -6.87 26.55 -10.43
N PRO A 424 -5.78 26.69 -11.21
CA PRO A 424 -5.68 27.75 -12.20
C PRO A 424 -6.62 27.55 -13.40
N VAL A 425 -7.04 26.31 -13.67
CA VAL A 425 -7.84 25.94 -14.86
C VAL A 425 -9.33 26.07 -14.57
N ASN A 426 -9.77 25.77 -13.35
CA ASN A 426 -11.16 25.90 -12.93
C ASN A 426 -11.26 26.30 -11.46
N GLY A 427 -11.58 27.56 -11.20
CA GLY A 427 -11.64 28.11 -9.85
C GLY A 427 -12.60 27.37 -8.91
N GLN A 428 -13.62 26.65 -9.42
CA GLN A 428 -14.54 25.85 -8.60
C GLN A 428 -13.86 24.67 -7.88
N ASN A 429 -12.71 24.21 -8.37
CA ASN A 429 -11.94 23.14 -7.75
C ASN A 429 -11.11 23.62 -6.55
N SER A 430 -10.93 24.94 -6.41
CA SER A 430 -10.14 25.56 -5.33
C SER A 430 -10.74 25.28 -3.94
N ILE A 431 -9.89 25.22 -2.91
CA ILE A 431 -10.30 24.99 -1.52
C ILE A 431 -9.29 25.59 -0.53
N LYS A 432 -9.80 26.03 0.62
CA LYS A 432 -8.97 26.50 1.73
C LYS A 432 -8.10 25.39 2.32
N ALA A 433 -6.93 25.77 2.83
CA ALA A 433 -6.04 24.88 3.55
C ALA A 433 -6.79 24.13 4.67
N GLN A 434 -6.48 22.83 4.85
CA GLN A 434 -7.12 21.99 5.87
C GLN A 434 -6.26 21.82 7.12
N ASN A 435 -4.97 22.15 7.02
CA ASN A 435 -4.00 22.03 8.09
C ASN A 435 -3.53 23.42 8.55
N ASP A 436 -3.64 23.66 9.86
CA ASP A 436 -3.27 24.88 10.57
C ASP A 436 -1.99 24.71 11.42
N ILE A 437 -1.40 23.51 11.44
CA ILE A 437 -0.14 23.25 12.12
C ILE A 437 1.04 23.83 11.37
N THR A 438 2.11 24.10 12.11
CA THR A 438 3.44 24.47 11.61
C THR A 438 4.40 23.30 11.75
N VAL A 439 5.54 23.36 11.06
CA VAL A 439 6.64 22.38 11.22
C VAL A 439 7.26 22.51 12.62
N LYS A 440 7.47 23.73 13.10
CA LYS A 440 8.06 23.96 14.42
C LYS A 440 7.30 23.21 15.52
N TRP A 441 8.04 22.38 16.25
CA TRP A 441 7.50 21.69 17.41
C TRP A 441 7.07 22.69 18.49
N ASP A 442 5.89 22.45 19.06
CA ASP A 442 5.31 23.25 20.12
C ASP A 442 5.03 22.36 21.33
N GLU A 443 5.84 22.52 22.37
CA GLU A 443 5.73 21.73 23.60
C GLU A 443 4.45 22.06 24.38
N SER A 444 3.88 23.25 24.18
CA SER A 444 2.64 23.68 24.84
C SER A 444 1.37 23.21 24.12
N ALA A 445 1.50 22.68 22.89
CA ALA A 445 0.38 22.17 22.12
C ALA A 445 -0.23 20.92 22.77
N THR A 446 -1.52 20.68 22.50
CA THR A 446 -2.20 19.45 22.90
C THR A 446 -1.54 18.22 22.26
N ASN A 447 -1.70 17.05 22.88
CA ASN A 447 -1.22 15.79 22.29
C ASN A 447 -1.78 15.56 20.88
N GLU A 448 -3.02 15.98 20.63
CA GLU A 448 -3.64 15.91 19.31
C GLU A 448 -2.88 16.74 18.25
N LYS A 449 -2.51 17.99 18.57
CA LYS A 449 -1.72 18.84 17.68
C LYS A 449 -0.27 18.38 17.54
N LYS A 450 0.32 17.79 18.60
CA LYS A 450 1.64 17.14 18.53
C LYS A 450 1.60 15.92 17.61
N LEU A 451 0.57 15.08 17.71
CA LEU A 451 0.36 13.95 16.82
C LEU A 451 0.14 14.40 15.37
N GLN A 452 -0.70 15.42 15.13
CA GLN A 452 -0.88 15.98 13.79
C GLN A 452 0.45 16.39 13.15
N ARG A 453 1.36 17.02 13.92
CA ARG A 453 2.72 17.33 13.43
C ARG A 453 3.51 16.09 13.08
N ILE A 454 3.56 15.11 13.98
CA ILE A 454 4.28 13.84 13.78
C ILE A 454 3.79 13.15 12.51
N ILE A 455 2.48 12.93 12.38
CA ILE A 455 1.91 12.20 11.25
C ILE A 455 2.04 12.98 9.95
N THR A 456 1.88 14.31 9.97
CA THR A 456 2.08 15.13 8.76
C THR A 456 3.52 15.04 8.25
N GLN A 457 4.53 15.06 9.13
CA GLN A 457 5.93 14.91 8.72
C GLN A 457 6.28 13.46 8.37
N LYS A 458 5.67 12.46 9.04
CA LYS A 458 5.77 11.04 8.65
C LYS A 458 5.21 10.84 7.24
N TRP A 459 4.06 11.42 6.94
CA TRP A 459 3.46 11.41 5.61
C TRP A 459 4.40 12.05 4.58
N ILE A 460 4.95 13.25 4.83
CA ILE A 460 5.93 13.82 3.90
C ILE A 460 7.15 12.90 3.72
N ALA A 461 7.66 12.30 4.80
CA ALA A 461 8.85 11.45 4.77
C ALA A 461 8.63 10.10 4.07
N ASN A 462 7.39 9.60 4.08
CA ASN A 462 7.03 8.32 3.49
C ASN A 462 6.71 8.41 2.00
N PHE A 463 6.66 9.59 1.38
CA PHE A 463 6.42 9.69 -0.07
C PHE A 463 7.46 8.86 -0.86
N PRO A 464 7.04 7.95 -1.79
CA PRO A 464 5.69 7.71 -2.32
C PRO A 464 4.99 6.43 -1.79
N LEU A 465 5.21 6.01 -0.55
CA LEU A 465 4.57 4.83 0.07
C LEU A 465 3.06 5.07 0.35
N SER A 466 2.23 5.01 -0.69
CA SER A 466 0.80 5.37 -0.63
C SER A 466 -0.04 4.49 0.30
N CYS A 467 0.22 3.17 0.36
CA CYS A 467 -0.49 2.27 1.26
C CYS A 467 -0.36 2.71 2.72
N GLU A 468 0.87 2.97 3.16
CA GLU A 468 1.18 3.41 4.52
C GLU A 468 0.57 4.79 4.81
N ALA A 469 0.70 5.71 3.86
CA ALA A 469 0.17 7.07 3.99
C ALA A 469 -1.36 7.09 4.14
N TRP A 470 -2.06 6.32 3.31
CA TRP A 470 -3.52 6.21 3.39
C TRP A 470 -3.99 5.49 4.65
N ALA A 471 -3.27 4.46 5.09
CA ALA A 471 -3.58 3.78 6.34
C ALA A 471 -3.41 4.71 7.57
N GLU A 472 -2.39 5.57 7.59
CA GLU A 472 -2.19 6.55 8.66
C GLU A 472 -3.22 7.67 8.64
N PHE A 473 -3.59 8.16 7.46
CA PHE A 473 -4.68 9.12 7.29
C PHE A 473 -5.99 8.55 7.85
N ARG A 474 -6.33 7.29 7.51
CA ARG A 474 -7.52 6.65 8.02
C ARG A 474 -7.49 6.47 9.53
N ARG A 475 -6.36 5.99 10.07
CA ARG A 475 -6.18 5.74 11.51
C ARG A 475 -6.28 7.01 12.34
N THR A 476 -5.62 8.08 11.89
CA THR A 476 -5.37 9.26 12.74
C THR A 476 -6.17 10.49 12.33
N GLY A 477 -6.64 10.55 11.08
CA GLY A 477 -7.17 11.75 10.43
C GLY A 477 -6.11 12.69 9.88
N TYR A 478 -4.82 12.31 9.92
CA TYR A 478 -3.70 13.20 9.59
C TYR A 478 -2.78 12.70 8.46
N PRO A 479 -2.18 13.62 7.67
CA PRO A 479 -2.56 15.04 7.59
C PRO A 479 -4.02 15.17 7.13
N LYS A 480 -4.67 16.31 7.43
CA LYS A 480 -6.03 16.51 6.92
C LYS A 480 -5.96 16.67 5.41
N LEU A 481 -6.55 15.72 4.68
CA LEU A 481 -6.58 15.74 3.22
C LEU A 481 -7.80 16.52 2.71
N PHE A 482 -7.64 17.22 1.59
CA PHE A 482 -8.74 17.86 0.88
C PHE A 482 -9.80 16.82 0.52
N PRO A 483 -11.06 16.99 0.95
CA PRO A 483 -12.14 16.13 0.49
C PRO A 483 -12.39 16.36 -1.00
N ASN A 484 -12.96 15.34 -1.65
CA ASN A 484 -13.42 15.45 -3.03
C ASN A 484 -14.46 16.57 -3.19
N ARG A 485 -14.42 17.31 -4.30
CA ARG A 485 -15.45 18.31 -4.64
C ARG A 485 -16.76 17.63 -5.05
N VAL A 486 -16.66 16.56 -5.82
CA VAL A 486 -17.75 15.73 -6.34
C VAL A 486 -17.60 14.34 -5.76
N ASN A 487 -18.69 13.83 -5.18
CA ASN A 487 -18.77 12.48 -4.64
C ASN A 487 -19.87 11.72 -5.41
N LYS A 488 -19.46 10.74 -6.22
CA LYS A 488 -20.33 9.87 -7.03
C LYS A 488 -20.52 8.47 -6.41
N SER A 489 -20.24 8.30 -5.12
CA SER A 489 -20.39 7.02 -4.42
C SER A 489 -21.84 6.59 -4.16
N ASN A 490 -22.83 7.44 -4.47
CA ASN A 490 -24.24 7.20 -4.14
C ASN A 490 -24.49 6.91 -2.64
N GLY A 491 -23.69 7.52 -1.75
CA GLY A 491 -23.81 7.35 -0.30
C GLY A 491 -22.96 6.20 0.27
N ASP A 492 -22.20 5.49 -0.57
CA ASP A 492 -21.30 4.43 -0.11
C ASP A 492 -20.00 4.97 0.49
N ILE A 493 -19.70 6.26 0.32
CA ILE A 493 -18.56 6.97 0.93
C ILE A 493 -19.05 8.34 1.44
N ASP A 494 -18.78 8.65 2.71
CA ASP A 494 -18.94 10.01 3.23
C ASP A 494 -17.84 10.93 2.66
N THR A 495 -18.20 12.12 2.18
CA THR A 495 -17.24 13.03 1.51
C THR A 495 -16.14 13.52 2.46
N ASN A 496 -16.45 13.74 3.73
CA ASN A 496 -15.52 14.30 4.71
C ASN A 496 -14.64 13.21 5.32
N GLU A 497 -15.22 12.03 5.57
CA GLU A 497 -14.43 10.87 5.98
C GLU A 497 -13.62 10.32 4.81
N GLN A 498 -14.06 10.42 3.55
CA GLN A 498 -13.34 9.89 2.38
C GLN A 498 -13.19 8.35 2.45
N VAL A 499 -12.49 7.76 1.48
CA VAL A 499 -12.41 6.29 1.33
C VAL A 499 -11.76 5.64 2.55
N ARG A 500 -12.47 4.66 3.13
CA ARG A 500 -12.11 3.89 4.32
C ARG A 500 -11.53 2.51 3.99
N ARG A 501 -11.89 1.94 2.83
CA ARG A 501 -11.33 0.69 2.28
C ARG A 501 -11.59 0.58 0.78
N LEU A 502 -10.90 -0.33 0.08
CA LEU A 502 -11.29 -0.73 -1.27
C LEU A 502 -12.36 -1.82 -1.23
N LEU A 503 -13.09 -1.98 -2.34
CA LEU A 503 -14.01 -3.09 -2.52
C LEU A 503 -13.23 -4.40 -2.70
N TYR A 504 -13.83 -5.52 -2.29
CA TYR A 504 -13.28 -6.84 -2.63
C TYR A 504 -13.27 -7.08 -4.15
N SER A 505 -12.36 -7.93 -4.64
CA SER A 505 -12.23 -8.25 -6.08
C SER A 505 -13.48 -8.95 -6.63
N ASP A 506 -13.78 -8.75 -7.92
CA ASP A 506 -14.80 -9.53 -8.64
C ASP A 506 -14.52 -11.04 -8.57
N ASN A 507 -13.24 -11.44 -8.51
CA ASN A 507 -12.88 -12.86 -8.42
C ASN A 507 -13.37 -13.49 -7.12
N GLU A 508 -13.33 -12.78 -6.00
CA GLU A 508 -13.79 -13.31 -4.71
C GLU A 508 -15.29 -13.63 -4.73
N ASP A 509 -16.09 -12.75 -5.35
CA ASP A 509 -17.53 -12.99 -5.50
C ASP A 509 -17.83 -14.15 -6.46
N ASN A 510 -17.02 -14.33 -7.52
CA ASN A 510 -17.25 -15.35 -8.54
C ASN A 510 -16.71 -16.75 -8.18
N THR A 511 -15.56 -16.83 -7.50
CA THR A 511 -14.84 -18.09 -7.25
C THR A 511 -14.76 -18.47 -5.78
N ASN A 512 -15.11 -17.56 -4.85
CA ASN A 512 -15.05 -17.78 -3.40
C ASN A 512 -16.33 -17.29 -2.69
N THR A 513 -17.48 -17.28 -3.39
CA THR A 513 -18.70 -16.55 -2.99
C THR A 513 -19.14 -16.78 -1.54
N VAL A 514 -19.11 -18.03 -1.06
CA VAL A 514 -19.56 -18.36 0.30
C VAL A 514 -18.65 -17.74 1.36
N GLU A 515 -17.34 -17.80 1.17
CA GLU A 515 -16.37 -17.20 2.09
C GLU A 515 -16.31 -15.69 1.92
N TYR A 516 -16.51 -15.16 0.71
CA TYR A 516 -16.69 -13.73 0.46
C TYR A 516 -17.85 -13.14 1.28
N GLN A 517 -19.01 -13.80 1.31
CA GLN A 517 -20.14 -13.35 2.14
C GLN A 517 -19.81 -13.38 3.64
N LYS A 518 -19.11 -14.42 4.11
CA LYS A 518 -18.60 -14.46 5.49
C LYS A 518 -17.59 -13.34 5.76
N GLY A 519 -16.73 -13.02 4.80
CA GLY A 519 -15.80 -11.89 4.86
C GLY A 519 -16.52 -10.55 5.04
N ILE A 520 -17.67 -10.36 4.38
CA ILE A 520 -18.53 -9.19 4.60
C ILE A 520 -19.14 -9.20 6.01
N GLU A 521 -19.57 -10.36 6.50
CA GLU A 521 -20.07 -10.48 7.88
C GLU A 521 -18.99 -10.12 8.91
N LEU A 522 -17.75 -10.59 8.73
CA LEU A 522 -16.62 -10.22 9.58
C LEU A 522 -16.33 -8.72 9.48
N LEU A 523 -16.32 -8.16 8.27
CA LEU A 523 -16.11 -6.73 8.06
C LEU A 523 -17.16 -5.90 8.80
N ASN A 524 -18.43 -6.32 8.76
CA ASN A 524 -19.51 -5.65 9.47
C ASN A 524 -19.38 -5.77 11.00
N GLN A 525 -18.85 -6.89 11.50
CA GLN A 525 -18.60 -7.07 12.94
C GLN A 525 -17.45 -6.18 13.44
N GLU A 526 -16.42 -5.98 12.61
CA GLU A 526 -15.26 -5.16 12.96
C GLU A 526 -15.48 -3.65 12.73
N ASN A 527 -16.39 -3.30 11.81
CA ASN A 527 -16.73 -1.93 11.46
C ASN A 527 -17.34 -1.17 12.65
N THR A 528 -16.95 0.11 12.78
CA THR A 528 -17.53 1.03 13.76
C THR A 528 -18.18 2.26 13.15
N GLY A 529 -18.09 2.43 11.83
CA GLY A 529 -18.74 3.49 11.09
C GLY A 529 -20.21 3.20 10.78
N SER A 530 -20.90 4.20 10.25
CA SER A 530 -22.33 4.10 9.88
C SER A 530 -22.58 3.39 8.55
N ILE A 531 -21.58 3.34 7.67
CA ILE A 531 -21.64 2.65 6.36
C ILE A 531 -21.14 1.22 6.54
N SER A 532 -21.95 0.23 6.14
CA SER A 532 -21.66 -1.20 6.27
C SER A 532 -21.74 -1.94 4.92
N GLY A 533 -21.22 -3.16 4.89
CA GLY A 533 -21.10 -4.00 3.70
C GLY A 533 -19.79 -3.80 2.96
N ASP A 534 -19.68 -4.42 1.80
CA ASP A 534 -18.53 -4.23 0.91
C ASP A 534 -18.64 -2.89 0.16
N LYS A 535 -18.35 -1.81 0.89
CA LYS A 535 -18.44 -0.42 0.43
C LYS A 535 -17.16 0.34 0.74
N GLY A 536 -16.92 1.41 -0.01
CA GLY A 536 -15.72 2.24 0.15
C GLY A 536 -15.66 3.01 1.48
N GLY A 537 -16.82 3.28 2.09
CA GLY A 537 -16.95 3.99 3.37
C GLY A 537 -17.02 3.08 4.61
N THR A 538 -16.94 1.77 4.46
CA THR A 538 -16.94 0.85 5.61
C THR A 538 -15.56 0.83 6.27
N HIS A 539 -15.52 1.03 7.59
CA HIS A 539 -14.26 1.03 8.32
C HIS A 539 -13.74 -0.38 8.52
N VAL A 540 -12.42 -0.54 8.45
CA VAL A 540 -11.72 -1.75 8.87
C VAL A 540 -11.49 -1.76 10.39
N TRP A 541 -11.13 -2.89 10.97
CA TRP A 541 -11.03 -3.08 12.43
C TRP A 541 -10.20 -2.02 13.16
N TRP A 542 -9.02 -1.65 12.67
CA TRP A 542 -8.17 -0.65 13.34
C TRP A 542 -8.63 0.80 13.09
N ASP A 543 -9.44 1.04 12.06
CA ASP A 543 -10.00 2.36 11.72
C ASP A 543 -11.26 2.63 12.57
N LYS A 544 -11.06 2.92 13.85
CA LYS A 544 -12.16 3.13 14.81
C LYS A 544 -12.84 4.49 14.59
N ALA A 545 -14.00 4.48 13.95
CA ALA A 545 -14.83 5.67 13.74
C ALA A 545 -15.20 6.31 15.09
N GLY A 546 -15.08 7.64 15.17
CA GLY A 546 -15.40 8.41 16.39
C GLY A 546 -14.44 8.21 17.57
N ALA A 547 -13.44 7.32 17.48
CA ALA A 547 -12.43 7.15 18.51
C ALA A 547 -11.32 8.22 18.41
N GLY A 548 -11.08 8.92 19.51
CA GLY A 548 -9.96 9.85 19.65
C GLY A 548 -8.60 9.17 19.51
N ASN A 549 -7.55 9.95 19.28
CA ASN A 549 -6.18 9.42 19.16
C ASN A 549 -5.49 9.17 20.52
N PHE A 550 -6.05 9.69 21.62
CA PHE A 550 -5.52 9.63 22.99
C PHE A 550 -6.59 9.33 24.03
#